data_AF-A0A1G0HE61-F1
#
_entry.id   AF-A0A1G0HE61-F1
#
_cell.length_a   1.000
_cell.length_b   1.000
_cell.length_c   1.000
_cell.angle_alpha   90.00
_cell.angle_beta   90.00
_cell.angle_gamma   90.00
#
_symmetry.space_group_name_H-M   'P 1'
#
loop_
_entity.id
_entity.type
_entity.pdbx_description
1 polymer ?
#
loop_
_entity_poly.entity_id
_entity_poly.type
_entity_poly.pdbx_seq_one_letter_code
_entity_poly.pdbx_strand_id
1 'polypeptide(L)'
;MRSFTEIFNQFSQAAIAKLPFGEDYRHVNALKSLIQQRTTLSKQLEKYSSSETTKHVAEVYKHFCEAQQEWNESIDGTDEELAAVATAEDALFLVCNNLNINTEAAEKVAKLEYELACVKKKLDIDIIPFFNALLSSSINAMTSWQKTILADYSNQENEPAQDSFIRYISACSDHYLPKEYLEEPGQRFPSAVDNNYYFGFAHFQACKNKSASTNTKAGLLASRAPKKMARKPGELVGETQDDKSLQSFLEMLFNANVTAILALGPTGDRLNYKLVSSGRFQTKFDEENKAILITDTLDPKNPPSRKIHFSHFDVPDQKQLDLPTAELTELLHVYKHYQAGMVLVHCDSGVGRTGQIRLLFGLLDLLSDRSQMQIDIALLIDALVNDRETDCSILVEALFKAMIKTLNELRQTRYCVETEPQFLGSLPLMVLLVATQKNCYSAGELNKLRKSLGIKEMPENNALVSKQKFFSVPARSSDKDPLPTPQDDIQRKATPVKQPARLFSRDINRSNHADRLRGAVVTIRQSDQLVRARSSLLPSSLPLIPTRPRVAPPSTIQDVGGLFPQIRRRISDLPRPPSGNNQTSFSKR
;
A
#
# COMPACT_ATOMS: atom_id res chain seq x y z
N MET A 1 11.55 -31.81 -24.93
CA MET A 1 10.93 -30.52 -24.55
C MET A 1 10.99 -30.38 -23.03
N ARG A 2 11.13 -29.15 -22.50
CA ARG A 2 11.04 -28.92 -21.04
C ARG A 2 9.60 -29.14 -20.58
N SER A 3 9.40 -29.67 -19.37
CA SER A 3 8.06 -29.76 -18.78
C SER A 3 7.51 -28.36 -18.46
N PHE A 4 6.19 -28.20 -18.36
CA PHE A 4 5.62 -26.91 -17.94
C PHE A 4 6.14 -26.48 -16.57
N THR A 5 6.29 -27.41 -15.63
CA THR A 5 6.84 -27.13 -14.30
C THR A 5 8.26 -26.55 -14.39
N GLU A 6 9.11 -27.07 -15.27
CA GLU A 6 10.45 -26.52 -15.50
C GLU A 6 10.41 -25.11 -16.10
N ILE A 7 9.52 -24.90 -17.09
CA ILE A 7 9.31 -23.59 -17.72
C ILE A 7 8.83 -22.57 -16.68
N PHE A 8 7.78 -22.92 -15.92
CA PHE A 8 7.24 -22.09 -14.87
C PHE A 8 8.29 -21.76 -13.81
N ASN A 9 9.06 -22.75 -13.34
CA ASN A 9 10.11 -22.55 -12.35
C ASN A 9 11.22 -21.63 -12.88
N GLN A 10 11.65 -21.80 -14.13
CA GLN A 10 12.66 -20.93 -14.75
C GLN A 10 12.22 -19.46 -14.75
N PHE A 11 11.00 -19.19 -15.23
CA PHE A 11 10.49 -17.81 -15.28
C PHE A 11 10.13 -17.27 -13.89
N SER A 12 9.70 -18.13 -12.97
CA SER A 12 9.49 -17.77 -11.56
C SER A 12 10.79 -17.27 -10.92
N GLN A 13 11.88 -18.00 -11.08
CA GLN A 13 13.20 -17.61 -10.56
C GLN A 13 13.68 -16.29 -11.17
N ALA A 14 13.51 -16.13 -12.49
CA ALA A 14 13.85 -14.88 -13.17
C ALA A 14 12.98 -13.70 -12.72
N ALA A 15 11.74 -13.94 -12.29
CA ALA A 15 10.83 -12.90 -11.82
C ALA A 15 11.14 -12.47 -10.37
N ILE A 16 11.36 -13.41 -9.45
CA ILE A 16 11.71 -13.09 -8.06
C ILE A 16 13.10 -12.44 -7.93
N ALA A 17 14.03 -12.76 -8.83
CA ALA A 17 15.33 -12.08 -8.91
C ALA A 17 15.21 -10.57 -9.21
N LYS A 18 14.10 -10.11 -9.81
CA LYS A 18 13.88 -8.70 -10.18
C LYS A 18 13.16 -7.89 -9.10
N LEU A 19 12.68 -8.53 -8.04
CA LEU A 19 11.77 -7.91 -7.08
C LEU A 19 12.17 -8.25 -5.64
N PRO A 20 12.33 -7.25 -4.76
CA PRO A 20 12.50 -7.54 -3.35
C PRO A 20 11.15 -7.93 -2.70
N PHE A 21 11.23 -8.82 -1.71
CA PHE A 21 10.10 -9.29 -0.90
C PHE A 21 10.46 -9.24 0.59
N GLY A 22 9.46 -9.31 1.47
CA GLY A 22 9.64 -9.34 2.92
C GLY A 22 10.57 -8.24 3.44
N GLU A 23 11.60 -8.65 4.18
CA GLU A 23 12.58 -7.73 4.76
C GLU A 23 13.42 -7.01 3.70
N ASP A 24 13.71 -7.60 2.54
CA ASP A 24 14.41 -6.89 1.45
C ASP A 24 13.62 -5.66 1.02
N TYR A 25 12.31 -5.84 0.74
CA TYR A 25 11.48 -4.71 0.33
C TYR A 25 11.39 -3.68 1.44
N ARG A 26 11.24 -4.13 2.70
CA ARG A 26 11.15 -3.24 3.86
C ARG A 26 12.36 -2.31 3.95
N HIS A 27 13.58 -2.85 3.87
CA HIS A 27 14.80 -2.05 4.01
C HIS A 27 15.01 -1.12 2.81
N VAL A 28 14.76 -1.57 1.59
CA VAL A 28 14.88 -0.72 0.39
C VAL A 28 13.84 0.42 0.42
N ASN A 29 12.60 0.11 0.80
CA ASN A 29 11.53 1.10 0.95
C ASN A 29 11.83 2.10 2.07
N ALA A 30 12.33 1.63 3.21
CA ALA A 30 12.73 2.47 4.33
C ALA A 30 13.92 3.37 3.97
N LEU A 31 14.93 2.85 3.26
CA LEU A 31 16.06 3.63 2.77
C LEU A 31 15.60 4.85 1.97
N LYS A 32 14.75 4.62 0.96
CA LYS A 32 14.25 5.71 0.11
C LYS A 32 13.41 6.71 0.90
N SER A 33 12.48 6.22 1.73
CA SER A 33 11.62 7.06 2.58
C SER A 33 12.44 7.93 3.54
N LEU A 34 13.43 7.35 4.23
CA LEU A 34 14.26 8.06 5.20
C LEU A 34 15.21 9.06 4.52
N ILE A 35 15.75 8.75 3.34
CA ILE A 35 16.53 9.72 2.54
C ILE A 35 15.65 10.92 2.14
N GLN A 36 14.40 10.67 1.71
CA GLN A 36 13.47 11.75 1.37
C GLN A 36 13.08 12.57 2.61
N GLN A 37 12.76 11.92 3.74
CA GLN A 37 12.44 12.59 5.00
C GLN A 37 13.61 13.43 5.49
N ARG A 38 14.83 12.88 5.50
CA ARG A 38 16.07 13.62 5.84
C ARG A 38 16.22 14.87 4.98
N THR A 39 16.04 14.74 3.67
CA THR A 39 16.15 15.87 2.72
C THR A 39 15.08 16.93 2.98
N THR A 40 13.86 16.51 3.29
CA THR A 40 12.73 17.40 3.55
C THR A 40 12.93 18.15 4.88
N LEU A 41 13.25 17.43 5.95
CA LEU A 41 13.54 18.00 7.27
C LEU A 41 14.72 18.97 7.22
N SER A 42 15.82 18.61 6.54
CA SER A 42 16.96 19.53 6.37
C SER A 42 16.56 20.83 5.66
N LYS A 43 15.80 20.75 4.56
CA LYS A 43 15.29 21.93 3.84
C LYS A 43 14.31 22.76 4.68
N GLN A 44 13.53 22.12 5.55
CA GLN A 44 12.64 22.83 6.47
C GLN A 44 13.46 23.55 7.54
N LEU A 45 14.50 22.90 8.08
CA LEU A 45 15.40 23.47 9.08
C LEU A 45 16.20 24.66 8.53
N GLU A 46 16.66 24.60 7.27
CA GLU A 46 17.34 25.70 6.57
C GLU A 46 16.54 27.01 6.52
N LYS A 47 15.20 26.95 6.65
CA LYS A 47 14.34 28.14 6.70
C LYS A 47 14.44 28.91 8.02
N TYR A 48 15.02 28.30 9.05
CA TYR A 48 15.22 28.91 10.35
C TYR A 48 16.70 29.26 10.52
N SER A 49 16.96 30.47 11.03
CA SER A 49 18.32 30.86 11.39
C SER A 49 18.76 30.08 12.63
N SER A 50 19.81 29.27 12.51
CA SER A 50 20.42 28.60 13.66
C SER A 50 21.15 29.63 14.53
N SER A 51 20.63 29.89 15.70
CA SER A 51 21.31 30.62 16.78
C SER A 51 21.75 29.64 17.86
N GLU A 52 22.70 30.04 18.71
CA GLU A 52 23.09 29.22 19.87
C GLU A 52 21.89 28.99 20.82
N THR A 53 21.00 29.98 20.87
CA THR A 53 19.73 29.95 21.59
C THR A 53 18.79 28.86 21.07
N THR A 54 18.65 28.69 19.75
CA THR A 54 17.78 27.65 19.16
C THR A 54 18.35 26.24 19.37
N LYS A 55 19.68 26.08 19.35
CA LYS A 55 20.33 24.78 19.64
C LYS A 55 20.08 24.34 21.07
N HIS A 56 20.17 25.28 22.03
CA HIS A 56 19.91 24.98 23.43
C HIS A 56 18.46 24.55 23.67
N VAL A 57 17.48 25.21 23.04
CA VAL A 57 16.07 24.78 23.10
C VAL A 57 15.88 23.39 22.49
N ALA A 58 16.55 23.10 21.37
CA ALA A 58 16.45 21.79 20.72
C ALA A 58 17.02 20.64 21.57
N GLU A 59 18.12 20.89 22.28
CA GLU A 59 18.72 19.91 23.20
C GLU A 59 17.79 19.60 24.37
N VAL A 60 17.16 20.62 24.96
CA VAL A 60 16.19 20.43 26.06
C VAL A 60 14.92 19.74 25.59
N TYR A 61 14.41 20.10 24.41
CA TYR A 61 13.25 19.44 23.79
C TYR A 61 13.52 17.96 23.46
N LYS A 62 14.75 17.63 23.03
CA LYS A 62 15.18 16.26 22.81
C LYS A 62 15.07 15.44 24.09
N HIS A 63 15.56 15.95 25.23
CA HIS A 63 15.44 15.27 26.51
C HIS A 63 13.98 15.07 26.94
N PHE A 64 13.11 16.04 26.70
CA PHE A 64 11.67 15.88 26.90
C PHE A 64 11.09 14.75 26.03
N CYS A 65 11.44 14.71 24.74
CA CYS A 65 10.96 13.67 23.84
C CYS A 65 11.49 12.27 24.21
N GLU A 66 12.73 12.16 24.66
CA GLU A 66 13.33 10.90 25.14
C GLU A 66 12.63 10.39 26.40
N ALA A 67 12.40 11.25 27.40
CA ALA A 67 11.65 10.91 28.61
C ALA A 67 10.19 10.50 28.28
N GLN A 68 9.55 11.21 27.36
CA GLN A 68 8.20 10.89 26.89
C GLN A 68 8.16 9.54 26.17
N GLN A 69 9.19 9.22 25.38
CA GLN A 69 9.30 7.94 24.69
C GLN A 69 9.52 6.79 25.68
N GLU A 70 10.43 6.93 26.64
CA GLU A 70 10.66 5.93 27.69
C GLU A 70 9.40 5.64 28.50
N TRP A 71 8.66 6.69 28.88
CA TRP A 71 7.37 6.52 29.55
C TRP A 71 6.33 5.81 28.67
N ASN A 72 6.29 6.12 27.37
CA ASN A 72 5.38 5.45 26.43
C ASN A 72 5.74 3.97 26.19
N GLU A 73 7.02 3.61 26.31
CA GLU A 73 7.54 2.25 26.11
C GLU A 73 7.51 1.41 27.40
N SER A 74 7.44 2.05 28.58
CA SER A 74 7.29 1.39 29.88
C SER A 74 5.93 0.70 30.01
N ILE A 75 5.96 -0.61 30.29
CA ILE A 75 4.77 -1.46 30.43
C ILE A 75 3.97 -1.08 31.68
N ASP A 76 4.67 -0.66 32.75
CA ASP A 76 4.10 -0.35 34.06
C ASP A 76 4.08 1.14 34.40
N GLY A 77 4.76 1.99 33.61
CA GLY A 77 4.76 3.45 33.73
C GLY A 77 4.93 3.92 35.18
N THR A 78 6.15 3.88 35.70
CA THR A 78 6.42 4.22 37.10
C THR A 78 6.17 5.70 37.38
N ASP A 79 5.84 6.04 38.64
CA ASP A 79 5.74 7.43 39.10
C ASP A 79 7.07 8.19 38.88
N GLU A 80 8.20 7.48 38.86
CA GLU A 80 9.53 8.03 38.56
C GLU A 80 9.68 8.42 37.08
N GLU A 81 9.23 7.58 36.14
CA GLU A 81 9.23 7.88 34.71
C GLU A 81 8.28 9.05 34.38
N LEU A 82 7.10 9.10 35.02
CA LEU A 82 6.18 10.23 34.88
C LEU A 82 6.75 11.53 35.46
N ALA A 83 7.43 11.45 36.60
CA ALA A 83 8.13 12.60 37.20
C ALA A 83 9.30 13.08 36.32
N ALA A 84 9.99 12.18 35.61
CA ALA A 84 11.03 12.53 34.65
C ALA A 84 10.46 13.31 33.44
N VAL A 85 9.29 12.91 32.93
CA VAL A 85 8.58 13.66 31.88
C VAL A 85 8.22 15.06 32.37
N ALA A 86 7.61 15.18 33.56
CA ALA A 86 7.24 16.47 34.14
C ALA A 86 8.46 17.39 34.36
N THR A 87 9.58 16.83 34.84
CA THR A 87 10.83 17.55 35.04
C THR A 87 11.40 18.07 33.71
N ALA A 88 11.35 17.26 32.66
CA ALA A 88 11.82 17.65 31.33
C ALA A 88 10.90 18.70 30.67
N GLU A 89 9.58 18.61 30.90
CA GLU A 89 8.60 19.61 30.46
C GLU A 89 8.82 20.97 31.15
N ASP A 90 9.04 20.96 32.47
CA ASP A 90 9.34 22.16 33.25
C ASP A 90 10.66 22.81 32.80
N ALA A 91 11.69 22.00 32.52
CA ALA A 91 12.96 22.49 31.99
C ALA A 91 12.80 23.16 30.63
N LEU A 92 12.00 22.57 29.73
CA LEU A 92 11.68 23.16 28.43
C LEU A 92 10.95 24.51 28.59
N PHE A 93 9.93 24.54 29.45
CA PHE A 93 9.17 25.77 29.74
C PHE A 93 10.06 26.89 30.29
N LEU A 94 10.95 26.57 31.22
CA LEU A 94 11.87 27.53 31.84
C LEU A 94 12.85 28.13 30.81
N VAL A 95 13.41 27.28 29.94
CA VAL A 95 14.35 27.71 28.88
C VAL A 95 13.64 28.59 27.85
N CYS A 96 12.42 28.24 27.44
CA CYS A 96 11.63 29.06 26.54
C CYS A 96 11.30 30.44 27.13
N ASN A 97 10.92 30.51 28.41
CA ASN A 97 10.60 31.77 29.09
C ASN A 97 11.83 32.67 29.32
N ASN A 98 12.95 32.09 29.73
CA ASN A 98 14.17 32.84 30.04
C ASN A 98 14.80 33.48 28.80
N LEU A 99 14.60 32.88 27.62
CA LEU A 99 15.23 33.32 26.39
C LEU A 99 14.36 34.28 25.55
N ASN A 100 13.14 34.59 26.01
CA ASN A 100 12.20 35.51 25.36
C ASN A 100 11.98 35.22 23.86
N ILE A 101 12.04 33.94 23.49
CA ILE A 101 11.93 33.48 22.11
C ILE A 101 10.46 33.35 21.75
N ASN A 102 10.11 33.57 20.48
CA ASN A 102 8.83 33.09 19.96
C ASN A 102 8.78 31.56 20.14
N THR A 103 8.03 31.11 21.15
CA THR A 103 7.95 29.71 21.60
C THR A 103 7.66 28.76 20.45
N GLU A 104 6.81 29.18 19.51
CA GLU A 104 6.38 28.38 18.35
C GLU A 104 7.52 28.13 17.35
N ALA A 105 8.41 29.12 17.12
CA ALA A 105 9.51 28.96 16.18
C ALA A 105 10.65 28.09 16.74
N ALA A 106 10.97 28.27 18.03
CA ALA A 106 12.01 27.49 18.70
C ALA A 106 11.58 26.04 18.92
N GLU A 107 10.33 25.82 19.34
CA GLU A 107 9.73 24.48 19.45
C GLU A 107 9.71 23.77 18.10
N LYS A 108 9.40 24.49 17.02
CA LYS A 108 9.41 23.91 15.67
C LYS A 108 10.81 23.53 15.20
N VAL A 109 11.82 24.36 15.45
CA VAL A 109 13.23 24.02 15.17
C VAL A 109 13.66 22.80 15.98
N ALA A 110 13.36 22.79 17.27
CA ALA A 110 13.65 21.69 18.17
C ALA A 110 13.04 20.36 17.72
N LYS A 111 11.77 20.39 17.32
CA LYS A 111 11.05 19.23 16.77
C LYS A 111 11.69 18.73 15.48
N LEU A 112 12.02 19.63 14.55
CA LEU A 112 12.67 19.26 13.29
C LEU A 112 14.06 18.65 13.51
N GLU A 113 14.85 19.19 14.45
CA GLU A 113 16.17 18.66 14.81
C GLU A 113 16.09 17.27 15.44
N TYR A 114 15.13 17.07 16.36
CA TYR A 114 14.86 15.77 16.96
C TYR A 114 14.43 14.74 15.91
N GLU A 115 13.45 15.06 15.06
CA GLU A 115 12.99 14.16 13.99
C GLU A 115 14.14 13.81 13.02
N LEU A 116 14.98 14.79 12.67
CA LEU A 116 16.15 14.57 11.84
C LEU A 116 17.17 13.64 12.51
N ALA A 117 17.38 13.77 13.82
CA ALA A 117 18.24 12.88 14.60
C ALA A 117 17.69 11.45 14.62
N CYS A 118 16.38 11.27 14.82
CA CYS A 118 15.71 9.96 14.75
C CYS A 118 15.86 9.31 13.37
N VAL A 119 15.71 10.08 12.29
CA VAL A 119 15.88 9.60 10.91
C VAL A 119 17.33 9.15 10.67
N LYS A 120 18.32 9.95 11.10
CA LYS A 120 19.75 9.59 11.01
C LYS A 120 20.05 8.31 11.79
N LYS A 121 19.60 8.22 13.04
CA LYS A 121 19.78 7.03 13.88
C LYS A 121 19.21 5.76 13.21
N LYS A 122 18.02 5.83 12.62
CA LYS A 122 17.43 4.70 11.88
C LYS A 122 18.24 4.31 10.65
N LEU A 123 18.74 5.29 9.89
CA LEU A 123 19.61 5.03 8.75
C LEU A 123 20.90 4.33 9.18
N ASP A 124 21.57 4.85 10.22
CA ASP A 124 22.91 4.42 10.60
C ASP A 124 22.94 3.10 11.39
N ILE A 125 21.89 2.81 12.19
CA ILE A 125 21.84 1.62 13.06
C ILE A 125 21.12 0.43 12.43
N ASP A 126 20.11 0.67 11.58
CA ASP A 126 19.25 -0.38 11.02
C ASP A 126 19.49 -0.56 9.52
N ILE A 127 19.27 0.51 8.74
CA ILE A 127 19.17 0.40 7.28
C ILE A 127 20.53 0.23 6.58
N ILE A 128 21.53 1.06 6.90
CA ILE A 128 22.85 1.00 6.27
C ILE A 128 23.58 -0.30 6.65
N PRO A 129 23.60 -0.74 7.93
CA PRO A 129 24.20 -2.02 8.31
C PRO A 129 23.59 -3.22 7.57
N PHE A 130 22.27 -3.25 7.35
CA PHE A 130 21.60 -4.30 6.59
C PHE A 130 22.22 -4.48 5.20
N PHE A 131 22.40 -3.39 4.45
CA PHE A 131 22.99 -3.46 3.10
C PHE A 131 24.50 -3.68 3.11
N ASN A 132 25.22 -3.11 4.09
CA ASN A 132 26.65 -3.34 4.23
C ASN A 132 26.95 -4.82 4.51
N ALA A 133 26.09 -5.49 5.27
CA ALA A 133 26.21 -6.93 5.52
C ALA A 133 26.17 -7.73 4.21
N LEU A 134 25.45 -7.28 3.17
CA LEU A 134 25.40 -7.97 1.87
C LEU A 134 26.76 -7.99 1.16
N LEU A 135 27.59 -6.96 1.34
CA LEU A 135 28.93 -6.89 0.71
C LEU A 135 29.90 -7.91 1.31
N SER A 136 29.70 -8.30 2.57
CA SER A 136 30.55 -9.26 3.28
C SER A 136 29.92 -10.65 3.46
N SER A 137 28.65 -10.82 3.08
CA SER A 137 27.91 -12.07 3.31
C SER A 137 28.26 -13.16 2.30
N SER A 138 28.14 -14.41 2.73
CA SER A 138 28.19 -15.55 1.81
C SER A 138 27.01 -15.52 0.85
N ILE A 139 27.28 -15.70 -0.45
CA ILE A 139 26.27 -15.76 -1.51
C ILE A 139 25.17 -16.79 -1.19
N ASN A 140 25.46 -17.88 -0.48
CA ASN A 140 24.49 -18.92 -0.18
C ASN A 140 23.37 -18.47 0.77
N ALA A 141 23.62 -17.47 1.61
CA ALA A 141 22.63 -16.92 2.54
C ALA A 141 21.72 -15.85 1.91
N MET A 142 22.05 -15.41 0.69
CA MET A 142 21.34 -14.32 0.03
C MET A 142 20.08 -14.77 -0.70
N THR A 143 19.07 -13.90 -0.71
CA THR A 143 17.87 -14.04 -1.55
C THR A 143 18.23 -13.92 -3.03
N SER A 144 17.36 -14.40 -3.93
CA SER A 144 17.59 -14.28 -5.38
C SER A 144 17.75 -12.82 -5.82
N TRP A 145 16.95 -11.91 -5.24
CA TRP A 145 17.07 -10.48 -5.49
C TRP A 145 18.41 -9.91 -4.99
N GLN A 146 18.83 -10.25 -3.76
CA GLN A 146 20.12 -9.80 -3.20
C GLN A 146 21.31 -10.26 -4.05
N LYS A 147 21.27 -11.50 -4.55
CA LYS A 147 22.31 -12.03 -5.46
C LYS A 147 22.40 -11.22 -6.75
N THR A 148 21.25 -10.97 -7.38
CA THR A 148 21.19 -10.21 -8.63
C THR A 148 21.66 -8.78 -8.42
N ILE A 149 21.19 -8.10 -7.38
CA ILE A 149 21.56 -6.70 -7.17
C ILE A 149 23.05 -6.52 -6.84
N LEU A 150 23.63 -7.44 -6.07
CA LEU A 150 25.06 -7.43 -5.75
C LEU A 150 25.91 -7.73 -6.99
N ALA A 151 25.49 -8.70 -7.82
CA ALA A 151 26.18 -9.02 -9.07
C ALA A 151 26.14 -7.84 -10.05
N ASP A 152 24.97 -7.22 -10.23
CA ASP A 152 24.81 -6.06 -11.10
C ASP A 152 25.65 -4.86 -10.65
N TYR A 153 25.76 -4.65 -9.33
CA TYR A 153 26.62 -3.63 -8.74
C TYR A 153 28.11 -3.93 -8.95
N SER A 154 28.53 -5.16 -8.67
CA SER A 154 29.94 -5.59 -8.80
C SER A 154 30.44 -5.56 -10.24
N ASN A 155 29.53 -5.67 -11.22
CA ASN A 155 29.87 -5.55 -12.64
C ASN A 155 30.06 -4.09 -13.09
N GLN A 156 29.59 -3.10 -12.32
CA GLN A 156 29.67 -1.68 -12.67
C GLN A 156 30.81 -0.95 -11.95
N GLU A 157 31.21 -1.43 -10.77
CA GLU A 157 32.20 -0.77 -9.93
C GLU A 157 33.49 -1.59 -9.83
N ASN A 158 34.63 -0.94 -10.07
CA ASN A 158 35.95 -1.56 -9.95
C ASN A 158 36.37 -1.77 -8.48
N GLU A 159 35.89 -0.91 -7.57
CA GLU A 159 36.16 -0.97 -6.13
C GLU A 159 34.84 -0.80 -5.34
N PRO A 160 34.23 -1.90 -4.88
CA PRO A 160 32.98 -1.86 -4.12
C PRO A 160 33.14 -1.09 -2.80
N ALA A 161 32.53 0.10 -2.70
CA ALA A 161 32.40 0.83 -1.44
C ALA A 161 30.97 0.79 -0.87
N GLN A 162 30.85 0.98 0.46
CA GLN A 162 29.57 0.94 1.16
C GLN A 162 28.63 2.07 0.70
N ASP A 163 29.13 3.31 0.71
CA ASP A 163 28.34 4.50 0.32
C ASP A 163 27.88 4.49 -1.14
N SER A 164 28.68 3.91 -2.05
CA SER A 164 28.30 3.75 -3.45
C SER A 164 27.26 2.64 -3.63
N PHE A 165 27.34 1.56 -2.85
CA PHE A 165 26.34 0.49 -2.87
C PHE A 165 24.95 0.97 -2.39
N ILE A 166 24.90 1.75 -1.31
CA ILE A 166 23.64 2.36 -0.83
C ILE A 166 23.02 3.28 -1.90
N ARG A 167 23.84 4.11 -2.56
CA ARG A 167 23.37 4.97 -3.66
C ARG A 167 22.87 4.16 -4.85
N TYR A 168 23.55 3.08 -5.19
CA TYR A 168 23.15 2.17 -6.25
C TYR A 168 21.78 1.54 -5.97
N ILE A 169 21.58 0.97 -4.78
CA ILE A 169 20.30 0.39 -4.36
C ILE A 169 19.18 1.43 -4.43
N SER A 170 19.42 2.64 -3.94
CA SER A 170 18.43 3.70 -4.00
C SER A 170 18.03 4.05 -5.44
N ALA A 171 18.99 4.10 -6.37
CA ALA A 171 18.75 4.49 -7.75
C ALA A 171 18.04 3.39 -8.56
N CYS A 172 18.41 2.13 -8.38
CA CYS A 172 17.82 1.03 -9.16
C CYS A 172 16.41 0.64 -8.69
N SER A 173 15.99 1.06 -7.50
CA SER A 173 14.73 0.63 -6.88
C SER A 173 13.52 1.51 -7.20
N ASP A 174 13.74 2.61 -7.94
CA ASP A 174 12.70 3.62 -8.20
C ASP A 174 11.45 3.12 -8.92
N HIS A 175 11.58 2.04 -9.69
CA HIS A 175 10.51 1.53 -10.52
C HIS A 175 9.42 0.77 -9.75
N TYR A 176 9.67 0.32 -8.52
CA TYR A 176 8.69 -0.36 -7.65
C TYR A 176 8.47 0.28 -6.27
N LEU A 177 9.05 1.45 -6.05
CA LEU A 177 8.88 2.24 -4.82
C LEU A 177 8.12 3.53 -5.09
N PRO A 178 7.34 4.03 -4.11
CA PRO A 178 6.80 5.39 -4.14
C PRO A 178 7.77 6.45 -4.67
N LYS A 179 7.26 7.36 -5.49
CA LYS A 179 8.00 8.56 -5.91
C LYS A 179 8.13 9.57 -4.78
N GLU A 180 7.06 9.73 -4.02
CA GLU A 180 6.97 10.60 -2.86
C GLU A 180 6.36 9.81 -1.71
N TYR A 181 6.85 9.99 -0.49
CA TYR A 181 6.33 9.35 0.72
C TYR A 181 5.58 10.34 1.60
N LEU A 182 4.65 9.82 2.39
CA LEU A 182 3.98 10.59 3.43
C LEU A 182 4.90 10.89 4.63
N GLU A 183 4.67 12.02 5.26
CA GLU A 183 5.30 12.44 6.50
C GLU A 183 4.67 11.72 7.71
N GLU A 184 4.75 10.39 7.75
CA GLU A 184 4.31 9.59 8.89
C GLU A 184 5.48 8.79 9.51
N PRO A 185 5.97 9.18 10.69
CA PRO A 185 7.07 8.48 11.35
C PRO A 185 6.63 7.10 11.87
N GLY A 186 7.49 6.08 11.69
CA GLY A 186 7.35 4.78 12.35
C GLY A 186 6.56 3.70 11.58
N GLN A 187 6.10 3.96 10.36
CA GLN A 187 5.46 2.91 9.56
C GLN A 187 6.45 1.81 9.14
N ARG A 188 6.05 0.54 9.30
CA ARG A 188 6.83 -0.62 8.82
C ARG A 188 7.00 -0.62 7.29
N PHE A 189 6.01 -0.11 6.56
CA PHE A 189 6.06 0.04 5.10
C PHE A 189 5.57 1.45 4.70
N PRO A 190 6.48 2.44 4.66
CA PRO A 190 6.14 3.78 4.20
C PRO A 190 5.48 3.77 2.81
N SER A 191 4.53 4.67 2.57
CA SER A 191 3.72 4.69 1.35
C SER A 191 3.48 6.10 0.81
N ALA A 192 2.96 6.20 -0.42
CA ALA A 192 2.89 7.46 -1.17
C ALA A 192 1.64 8.29 -0.93
N VAL A 193 0.57 7.69 -0.39
CA VAL A 193 -0.78 8.22 -0.57
C VAL A 193 -1.39 8.69 0.75
N ASP A 194 -1.58 10.00 0.86
CA ASP A 194 -2.26 10.66 1.98
C ASP A 194 -3.73 10.27 1.91
N ASN A 195 -4.10 9.25 2.65
CA ASN A 195 -5.48 8.76 2.70
C ASN A 195 -5.98 8.79 4.13
N ASN A 196 -6.01 10.00 4.68
CA ASN A 196 -6.72 10.46 5.88
C ASN A 196 -8.25 10.16 5.89
N TYR A 197 -8.75 9.17 5.15
CA TYR A 197 -10.18 8.88 5.09
C TYR A 197 -10.69 8.13 6.33
N TYR A 198 -9.90 7.21 6.92
CA TYR A 198 -10.30 6.46 8.12
C TYR A 198 -9.08 6.09 8.98
N PHE A 199 -8.95 6.71 10.16
CA PHE A 199 -7.80 6.55 11.06
C PHE A 199 -7.51 5.06 11.36
N GLY A 200 -6.27 4.63 11.14
CA GLY A 200 -5.75 3.33 11.58
C GLY A 200 -6.09 2.11 10.74
N PHE A 201 -7.24 2.01 10.07
CA PHE A 201 -7.63 0.81 9.29
C PHE A 201 -7.23 0.89 7.82
N ALA A 202 -7.35 2.11 7.30
CA ALA A 202 -7.15 2.45 5.92
C ALA A 202 -5.71 2.25 5.46
N HIS A 203 -5.53 1.39 4.48
CA HIS A 203 -4.26 1.19 3.82
C HIS A 203 -4.36 1.68 2.35
N PHE A 204 -5.06 2.78 2.06
CA PHE A 204 -5.77 2.92 0.78
C PHE A 204 -4.99 3.42 -0.45
N GLN A 205 -5.42 2.89 -1.61
CA GLN A 205 -5.98 3.63 -2.75
C GLN A 205 -7.07 2.74 -3.37
N ALA A 206 -8.24 3.29 -3.71
CA ALA A 206 -9.19 2.57 -4.56
C ALA A 206 -8.54 2.37 -5.93
N CYS A 207 -8.22 1.12 -6.29
CA CYS A 207 -7.92 0.78 -7.67
C CYS A 207 -9.18 1.07 -8.48
N LYS A 208 -9.27 2.26 -9.09
CA LYS A 208 -10.34 2.56 -10.04
C LYS A 208 -10.13 1.60 -11.20
N ASN A 209 -11.15 0.80 -11.50
CA ASN A 209 -11.24 0.16 -12.80
C ASN A 209 -11.15 1.29 -13.85
N LYS A 210 -10.18 1.24 -14.76
CA LYS A 210 -9.99 2.28 -15.79
C LYS A 210 -11.21 2.44 -16.71
N SER A 211 -12.07 1.41 -16.77
CA SER A 211 -13.33 1.42 -17.50
C SER A 211 -14.53 1.96 -16.70
N ALA A 212 -14.40 2.19 -15.39
CA ALA A 212 -15.47 2.77 -14.59
C ALA A 212 -15.67 4.24 -14.97
N SER A 213 -16.91 4.61 -15.29
CA SER A 213 -17.28 6.01 -15.53
C SER A 213 -16.81 6.89 -14.37
N THR A 214 -16.49 8.16 -14.63
CA THR A 214 -16.01 9.13 -13.64
C THR A 214 -16.93 9.28 -12.41
N ASN A 215 -18.17 8.80 -12.48
CA ASN A 215 -19.20 8.93 -11.46
C ASN A 215 -19.42 7.67 -10.59
N THR A 216 -18.76 6.55 -10.85
CA THR A 216 -18.91 5.31 -10.06
C THR A 216 -17.65 5.01 -9.24
N LYS A 217 -17.76 5.01 -7.90
CA LYS A 217 -16.68 4.58 -6.98
C LYS A 217 -16.58 3.04 -6.97
N ALA A 218 -16.20 2.43 -8.08
CA ALA A 218 -15.87 1.01 -8.14
C ALA A 218 -14.38 0.79 -7.85
N GLY A 219 -14.04 -0.30 -7.16
CA GLY A 219 -12.65 -0.63 -6.85
C GLY A 219 -12.46 -1.49 -5.61
N LEU A 220 -11.20 -1.55 -5.15
CA LEU A 220 -10.77 -2.37 -4.01
C LEU A 220 -10.26 -1.49 -2.87
N LEU A 221 -10.72 -1.77 -1.65
CA LEU A 221 -10.25 -1.22 -0.39
C LEU A 221 -9.42 -2.26 0.35
N ALA A 222 -8.09 -2.12 0.32
CA ALA A 222 -7.19 -2.93 1.13
C ALA A 222 -7.12 -2.36 2.56
N SER A 223 -7.38 -3.18 3.56
CA SER A 223 -7.41 -2.78 4.98
C SER A 223 -6.74 -3.83 5.86
N ARG A 224 -6.27 -3.42 7.04
CA ARG A 224 -6.04 -4.36 8.14
C ARG A 224 -7.39 -4.81 8.75
N ALA A 225 -7.41 -5.99 9.36
CA ALA A 225 -8.55 -6.44 10.15
C ALA A 225 -8.67 -5.60 11.45
N PRO A 226 -9.90 -5.38 11.97
CA PRO A 226 -10.07 -4.89 13.33
C PRO A 226 -9.54 -5.93 14.32
N LYS A 227 -8.56 -5.54 15.14
CA LYS A 227 -7.89 -6.42 16.11
C LYS A 227 -8.29 -6.07 17.53
N LYS A 228 -8.26 -7.07 18.40
CA LYS A 228 -8.24 -6.87 19.85
C LYS A 228 -6.91 -6.20 20.20
N MET A 229 -6.96 -5.08 20.89
CA MET A 229 -5.80 -4.37 21.39
C MET A 229 -5.38 -5.02 22.71
N ALA A 230 -4.06 -5.04 22.99
CA ALA A 230 -3.56 -5.53 24.26
C ALA A 230 -4.14 -4.65 25.39
N ARG A 231 -4.90 -5.25 26.32
CA ARG A 231 -5.42 -4.55 27.49
C ARG A 231 -4.28 -4.24 28.44
N LYS A 232 -4.15 -2.99 28.89
CA LYS A 232 -3.24 -2.67 29.99
C LYS A 232 -3.77 -3.31 31.29
N PRO A 233 -2.92 -3.87 32.16
CA PRO A 233 -3.35 -4.31 33.48
C PRO A 233 -3.98 -3.12 34.23
N GLY A 234 -5.24 -3.25 34.68
CA GLY A 234 -5.93 -2.20 35.44
C GLY A 234 -6.90 -1.30 34.67
N GLU A 235 -7.08 -1.48 33.34
CA GLU A 235 -8.14 -0.78 32.60
C GLU A 235 -9.54 -1.26 33.06
N LEU A 236 -10.32 -0.35 33.67
CA LEU A 236 -11.74 -0.56 33.98
C LEU A 236 -12.57 -0.64 32.69
N VAL A 237 -13.67 -1.40 32.77
CA VAL A 237 -14.64 -1.63 31.69
C VAL A 237 -15.35 -0.30 31.30
N GLY A 238 -14.74 0.46 30.40
CA GLY A 238 -15.36 1.53 29.59
C GLY A 238 -15.08 1.27 28.10
N GLU A 239 -15.62 2.11 27.18
CA GLU A 239 -15.46 1.97 25.71
C GLU A 239 -14.04 1.53 25.36
N THR A 240 -13.89 0.26 25.04
CA THR A 240 -12.59 -0.36 24.93
C THR A 240 -11.89 0.19 23.69
N GLN A 241 -10.55 0.22 23.63
CA GLN A 241 -9.86 0.55 22.37
C GLN A 241 -10.33 -0.36 21.21
N ASP A 242 -10.80 -1.56 21.55
CA ASP A 242 -11.48 -2.49 20.64
C ASP A 242 -12.77 -1.90 20.05
N ASP A 243 -13.60 -1.23 20.86
CA ASP A 243 -14.83 -0.57 20.39
C ASP A 243 -14.51 0.59 19.45
N LYS A 244 -13.48 1.40 19.74
CA LYS A 244 -13.04 2.48 18.84
C LYS A 244 -12.51 1.94 17.51
N SER A 245 -11.73 0.85 17.59
CA SER A 245 -11.21 0.10 16.45
C SER A 245 -12.35 -0.43 15.57
N LEU A 246 -13.32 -1.09 16.19
CA LEU A 246 -14.48 -1.67 15.52
C LEU A 246 -15.40 -0.61 14.93
N GLN A 247 -15.70 0.45 15.67
CA GLN A 247 -16.52 1.58 15.20
C GLN A 247 -15.89 2.24 13.97
N SER A 248 -14.57 2.50 14.00
CA SER A 248 -13.86 3.08 12.85
C SER A 248 -13.91 2.16 11.62
N PHE A 249 -13.81 0.84 11.83
CA PHE A 249 -13.93 -0.14 10.75
C PHE A 249 -15.35 -0.17 10.16
N LEU A 250 -16.39 -0.16 11.00
CA LEU A 250 -17.79 -0.14 10.56
C LEU A 250 -18.15 1.17 9.85
N GLU A 251 -17.64 2.30 10.36
CA GLU A 251 -17.79 3.61 9.73
C GLU A 251 -17.19 3.64 8.33
N MET A 252 -16.01 3.07 8.16
CA MET A 252 -15.35 2.93 6.87
C MET A 252 -16.17 2.08 5.90
N LEU A 253 -16.69 0.92 6.33
CA LEU A 253 -17.55 0.08 5.50
C LEU A 253 -18.80 0.84 5.02
N PHE A 254 -19.43 1.57 5.93
CA PHE A 254 -20.64 2.35 5.65
C PHE A 254 -20.34 3.52 4.72
N ASN A 255 -19.44 4.42 5.09
CA ASN A 255 -19.17 5.66 4.35
C ASN A 255 -18.52 5.41 2.98
N ALA A 256 -17.76 4.32 2.82
CA ALA A 256 -17.15 3.97 1.54
C ALA A 256 -18.09 3.22 0.57
N ASN A 257 -19.35 2.97 0.96
CA ASN A 257 -20.32 2.21 0.16
C ASN A 257 -19.80 0.83 -0.22
N VAL A 258 -19.22 0.10 0.74
CA VAL A 258 -18.72 -1.25 0.52
C VAL A 258 -19.87 -2.19 0.18
N THR A 259 -19.75 -2.90 -0.95
CA THR A 259 -20.74 -3.86 -1.44
C THR A 259 -20.36 -5.31 -1.14
N ALA A 260 -19.06 -5.59 -0.96
CA ALA A 260 -18.60 -6.90 -0.50
C ALA A 260 -17.34 -6.81 0.37
N ILE A 261 -17.18 -7.77 1.27
CA ILE A 261 -16.00 -7.97 2.11
C ILE A 261 -15.40 -9.34 1.81
N LEU A 262 -14.09 -9.36 1.54
CA LEU A 262 -13.28 -10.57 1.49
C LEU A 262 -12.31 -10.58 2.67
N ALA A 263 -12.58 -11.44 3.65
CA ALA A 263 -11.71 -11.67 4.80
C ALA A 263 -10.74 -12.82 4.49
N LEU A 264 -9.44 -12.60 4.72
CA LEU A 264 -8.39 -13.58 4.42
C LEU A 264 -7.65 -13.96 5.71
N GLY A 265 -7.71 -15.24 6.09
CA GLY A 265 -6.99 -15.80 7.23
C GLY A 265 -7.83 -16.19 8.43
N PRO A 266 -7.19 -16.78 9.45
CA PRO A 266 -7.88 -17.28 10.63
C PRO A 266 -8.55 -16.15 11.40
N THR A 267 -9.67 -16.46 12.06
CA THR A 267 -10.51 -15.46 12.74
C THR A 267 -10.17 -15.27 14.22
N GLY A 268 -9.27 -16.08 14.80
CA GLY A 268 -9.05 -16.17 16.25
C GLY A 268 -8.77 -14.85 16.97
N ASP A 269 -7.88 -14.03 16.41
CA ASP A 269 -7.42 -12.78 17.04
C ASP A 269 -8.17 -11.52 16.57
N ARG A 270 -9.18 -11.70 15.73
CA ARG A 270 -9.92 -10.60 15.09
C ARG A 270 -11.15 -10.24 15.90
N LEU A 271 -11.50 -8.95 15.90
CA LEU A 271 -12.80 -8.52 16.41
C LEU A 271 -13.89 -9.03 15.45
N ASN A 272 -14.95 -9.60 16.01
CA ASN A 272 -16.12 -9.96 15.23
C ASN A 272 -16.84 -8.67 14.82
N TYR A 273 -17.13 -8.50 13.53
CA TYR A 273 -17.91 -7.38 13.00
C TYR A 273 -19.18 -7.83 12.27
N LYS A 274 -19.47 -9.13 12.25
CA LYS A 274 -20.65 -9.70 11.57
C LYS A 274 -21.94 -9.56 12.38
N LEU A 275 -21.81 -9.61 13.70
CA LEU A 275 -22.92 -9.54 14.65
C LEU A 275 -22.46 -8.77 15.89
N VAL A 276 -22.56 -7.44 15.85
CA VAL A 276 -22.11 -6.54 16.91
C VAL A 276 -22.96 -5.27 16.98
N SER A 277 -22.93 -4.60 18.13
CA SER A 277 -23.35 -3.21 18.29
C SER A 277 -22.15 -2.42 18.79
N SER A 278 -21.68 -1.43 18.03
CA SER A 278 -20.49 -0.63 18.37
C SER A 278 -20.69 0.81 17.90
N GLY A 279 -20.67 1.74 18.85
CA GLY A 279 -21.01 3.15 18.61
C GLY A 279 -22.39 3.29 17.96
N ARG A 280 -22.45 4.02 16.84
CA ARG A 280 -23.66 4.25 16.04
C ARG A 280 -24.02 3.12 15.07
N PHE A 281 -23.29 2.01 15.06
CA PHE A 281 -23.49 0.95 14.08
C PHE A 281 -23.95 -0.35 14.74
N GLN A 282 -24.94 -0.99 14.11
CA GLN A 282 -25.37 -2.34 14.43
C GLN A 282 -25.19 -3.24 13.21
N THR A 283 -24.67 -4.45 13.42
CA THR A 283 -24.54 -5.45 12.36
C THR A 283 -25.31 -6.73 12.68
N LYS A 284 -25.86 -7.35 11.64
CA LYS A 284 -26.46 -8.68 11.68
C LYS A 284 -25.92 -9.50 10.52
N PHE A 285 -25.69 -10.79 10.75
CA PHE A 285 -25.25 -11.72 9.71
C PHE A 285 -26.44 -12.54 9.20
N ASP A 286 -26.63 -12.51 7.89
CA ASP A 286 -27.58 -13.29 7.13
C ASP A 286 -26.81 -14.48 6.53
N GLU A 287 -26.90 -15.65 7.19
CA GLU A 287 -26.16 -16.84 6.79
C GLU A 287 -26.61 -17.37 5.41
N GLU A 288 -27.91 -17.28 5.11
CA GLU A 288 -28.49 -17.78 3.86
C GLU A 288 -27.94 -17.01 2.66
N ASN A 289 -27.87 -15.69 2.76
CA ASN A 289 -27.34 -14.84 1.70
C ASN A 289 -25.84 -14.52 1.85
N LYS A 290 -25.16 -15.09 2.86
CA LYS A 290 -23.78 -14.77 3.25
C LYS A 290 -23.53 -13.27 3.31
N ALA A 291 -24.40 -12.51 3.96
CA ALA A 291 -24.35 -11.05 3.94
C ALA A 291 -24.34 -10.44 5.34
N ILE A 292 -23.61 -9.34 5.50
CA ILE A 292 -23.66 -8.49 6.70
C ILE A 292 -24.63 -7.34 6.41
N LEU A 293 -25.66 -7.21 7.23
CA LEU A 293 -26.52 -6.04 7.26
C LEU A 293 -25.95 -5.05 8.27
N ILE A 294 -25.39 -3.93 7.80
CA ILE A 294 -24.93 -2.81 8.65
C ILE A 294 -26.02 -1.74 8.70
N THR A 295 -26.36 -1.28 9.90
CA THR A 295 -27.38 -0.26 10.14
C THR A 295 -26.78 0.89 10.93
N ASP A 296 -26.92 2.12 10.42
CA ASP A 296 -26.56 3.34 11.14
C ASP A 296 -27.75 3.75 12.03
N THR A 297 -27.53 3.81 13.34
CA THR A 297 -28.56 4.08 14.34
C THR A 297 -28.68 5.56 14.73
N LEU A 298 -27.96 6.47 14.04
CA LEU A 298 -28.06 7.92 14.30
C LEU A 298 -29.47 8.47 14.11
N ASP A 299 -30.22 7.98 13.12
CA ASP A 299 -31.64 8.29 12.96
C ASP A 299 -32.49 7.07 13.37
N PRO A 300 -32.96 7.02 14.63
CA PRO A 300 -33.72 5.87 15.12
C PRO A 300 -35.11 5.73 14.47
N LYS A 301 -35.61 6.75 13.75
CA LYS A 301 -36.92 6.68 13.08
C LYS A 301 -36.82 6.03 11.71
N ASN A 302 -35.72 6.26 10.99
CA ASN A 302 -35.45 5.69 9.67
C ASN A 302 -33.96 5.31 9.55
N PRO A 303 -33.51 4.27 10.28
CA PRO A 303 -32.09 3.95 10.33
C PRO A 303 -31.64 3.40 8.96
N PRO A 304 -30.70 4.06 8.25
CA PRO A 304 -30.28 3.58 6.95
C PRO A 304 -29.46 2.29 7.11
N SER A 305 -29.86 1.25 6.36
CA SER A 305 -29.20 -0.05 6.36
C SER A 305 -28.56 -0.37 5.01
N ARG A 306 -27.50 -1.18 5.03
CA ARG A 306 -26.78 -1.63 3.84
C ARG A 306 -26.46 -3.10 3.94
N LYS A 307 -26.68 -3.83 2.84
CA LYS A 307 -26.33 -5.24 2.71
C LYS A 307 -24.95 -5.35 2.06
N ILE A 308 -24.02 -6.04 2.71
CA ILE A 308 -22.65 -6.24 2.26
C ILE A 308 -22.41 -7.74 2.10
N HIS A 309 -22.09 -8.19 0.89
CA HIS A 309 -21.72 -9.58 0.65
C HIS A 309 -20.45 -9.96 1.44
N PHE A 310 -20.40 -11.16 2.02
CA PHE A 310 -19.28 -11.57 2.86
C PHE A 310 -18.70 -12.92 2.43
N SER A 311 -17.41 -12.93 2.15
CA SER A 311 -16.63 -14.13 1.86
C SER A 311 -15.43 -14.22 2.81
N HIS A 312 -15.10 -15.44 3.22
CA HIS A 312 -13.96 -15.71 4.09
C HIS A 312 -13.17 -16.90 3.56
N PHE A 313 -11.86 -16.72 3.38
CA PHE A 313 -10.92 -17.78 3.03
C PHE A 313 -9.93 -17.98 4.16
N ASP A 314 -9.87 -19.19 4.70
CA ASP A 314 -8.97 -19.51 5.82
C ASP A 314 -7.59 -19.92 5.30
N VAL A 315 -6.77 -18.91 4.96
CA VAL A 315 -5.41 -19.11 4.44
C VAL A 315 -4.40 -18.62 5.48
N PRO A 316 -3.42 -19.43 5.91
CA PRO A 316 -2.40 -19.01 6.88
C PRO A 316 -1.61 -17.77 6.45
N ASP A 317 -1.06 -17.04 7.42
CA ASP A 317 -0.28 -15.83 7.10
C ASP A 317 0.98 -16.16 6.30
N GLN A 318 1.43 -15.20 5.47
CA GLN A 318 2.60 -15.31 4.59
C GLN A 318 2.56 -16.45 3.53
N LYS A 319 1.52 -17.28 3.52
CA LYS A 319 1.28 -18.32 2.50
C LYS A 319 0.54 -17.75 1.30
N GLN A 320 0.65 -18.49 0.19
CA GLN A 320 -0.09 -18.21 -1.04
C GLN A 320 -1.55 -18.68 -0.92
N LEU A 321 -2.45 -18.04 -1.67
CA LEU A 321 -3.86 -18.42 -1.79
C LEU A 321 -4.04 -19.66 -2.70
N ASP A 322 -4.09 -20.85 -2.10
CA ASP A 322 -4.38 -22.11 -2.79
C ASP A 322 -5.86 -22.49 -2.63
N LEU A 323 -6.74 -21.79 -3.35
CA LEU A 323 -8.19 -21.89 -3.17
C LEU A 323 -8.79 -23.15 -3.85
N PRO A 324 -9.71 -23.88 -3.19
CA PRO A 324 -10.54 -24.91 -3.82
C PRO A 324 -11.55 -24.30 -4.81
N THR A 325 -12.13 -25.12 -5.69
CA THR A 325 -13.03 -24.66 -6.77
C THR A 325 -14.26 -23.88 -6.26
N ALA A 326 -14.81 -24.27 -5.10
CA ALA A 326 -15.91 -23.53 -4.48
C ALA A 326 -15.49 -22.10 -4.09
N GLU A 327 -14.30 -21.93 -3.52
CA GLU A 327 -13.76 -20.61 -3.14
C GLU A 327 -13.32 -19.80 -4.37
N LEU A 328 -12.89 -20.44 -5.46
CA LEU A 328 -12.68 -19.76 -6.75
C LEU A 328 -13.97 -19.15 -7.29
N THR A 329 -15.09 -19.89 -7.19
CA THR A 329 -16.41 -19.41 -7.62
C THR A 329 -16.87 -18.24 -6.75
N GLU A 330 -16.64 -18.33 -5.44
CA GLU A 330 -16.90 -17.25 -4.48
C GLU A 330 -16.04 -16.01 -4.79
N LEU A 331 -14.75 -16.18 -5.12
CA LEU A 331 -13.86 -15.09 -5.51
C LEU A 331 -14.30 -14.42 -6.82
N LEU A 332 -14.80 -15.19 -7.81
CA LEU A 332 -15.42 -14.63 -9.01
C LEU A 332 -16.67 -13.82 -8.68
N HIS A 333 -17.46 -14.22 -7.67
CA HIS A 333 -18.60 -13.44 -7.19
C HIS A 333 -18.16 -12.12 -6.56
N VAL A 334 -17.14 -12.14 -5.70
CA VAL A 334 -16.52 -10.93 -5.13
C VAL A 334 -15.96 -10.03 -6.23
N TYR A 335 -15.34 -10.59 -7.27
CA TYR A 335 -14.81 -9.81 -8.40
C TYR A 335 -15.92 -9.06 -9.16
N LYS A 336 -17.15 -9.60 -9.24
CA LYS A 336 -18.29 -8.84 -9.79
C LYS A 336 -18.64 -7.62 -8.95
N HIS A 337 -18.61 -7.75 -7.63
CA HIS A 337 -18.78 -6.60 -6.73
C HIS A 337 -17.68 -5.56 -6.94
N TYR A 338 -16.44 -6.00 -7.19
CA TYR A 338 -15.32 -5.10 -7.50
C TYR A 338 -15.53 -4.33 -8.80
N GLN A 339 -16.10 -4.97 -9.82
CA GLN A 339 -16.41 -4.31 -11.09
C GLN A 339 -17.56 -3.30 -10.99
N ALA A 340 -18.54 -3.55 -10.13
CA ALA A 340 -19.76 -2.73 -10.01
C ALA A 340 -19.79 -1.79 -8.80
N GLY A 341 -18.85 -1.93 -7.86
CA GLY A 341 -18.89 -1.27 -6.57
C GLY A 341 -17.56 -1.39 -5.82
N MET A 342 -17.61 -1.13 -4.51
CA MET A 342 -16.42 -1.09 -3.67
C MET A 342 -16.29 -2.40 -2.88
N VAL A 343 -15.18 -3.10 -3.05
CA VAL A 343 -14.88 -4.34 -2.31
C VAL A 343 -13.83 -4.07 -1.26
N LEU A 344 -14.11 -4.39 0.00
CA LEU A 344 -13.09 -4.39 1.04
C LEU A 344 -12.41 -5.74 1.13
N VAL A 345 -11.08 -5.75 1.07
CA VAL A 345 -10.27 -6.95 1.27
C VAL A 345 -9.37 -6.71 2.48
N HIS A 346 -9.36 -7.64 3.42
CA HIS A 346 -8.48 -7.54 4.59
C HIS A 346 -7.88 -8.87 5.01
N CYS A 347 -6.71 -8.76 5.62
CA CYS A 347 -6.03 -9.77 6.41
C CYS A 347 -5.50 -9.07 7.68
N ASP A 348 -4.66 -9.73 8.47
CA ASP A 348 -4.23 -9.16 9.76
C ASP A 348 -3.48 -7.83 9.62
N SER A 349 -2.59 -7.73 8.65
CA SER A 349 -1.82 -6.52 8.34
C SER A 349 -2.33 -5.74 7.12
N GLY A 350 -3.22 -6.33 6.32
CA GLY A 350 -3.70 -5.73 5.08
C GLY A 350 -2.68 -5.62 3.94
N VAL A 351 -1.53 -6.32 3.99
CA VAL A 351 -0.47 -6.21 2.97
C VAL A 351 -0.13 -7.52 2.23
N GLY A 352 -0.05 -8.66 2.92
CA GLY A 352 0.35 -9.95 2.34
C GLY A 352 -0.73 -10.56 1.45
N ARG A 353 -1.60 -11.40 2.03
CA ARG A 353 -2.75 -12.03 1.34
C ARG A 353 -3.67 -11.01 0.67
N THR A 354 -3.92 -9.89 1.35
CA THR A 354 -4.67 -8.75 0.79
C THR A 354 -3.99 -8.19 -0.46
N GLY A 355 -2.66 -8.07 -0.44
CA GLY A 355 -1.88 -7.66 -1.59
C GLY A 355 -1.88 -8.67 -2.73
N GLN A 356 -1.92 -9.97 -2.43
CA GLN A 356 -2.08 -11.01 -3.44
C GLN A 356 -3.40 -10.87 -4.20
N ILE A 357 -4.52 -10.65 -3.49
CA ILE A 357 -5.82 -10.36 -4.14
C ILE A 357 -5.77 -9.07 -4.95
N ARG A 358 -5.11 -8.03 -4.43
CA ARG A 358 -4.96 -6.76 -5.15
C ARG A 358 -4.19 -6.95 -6.47
N LEU A 359 -3.08 -7.70 -6.45
CA LEU A 359 -2.33 -8.05 -7.67
C LEU A 359 -3.20 -8.84 -8.63
N LEU A 360 -3.93 -9.85 -8.13
CA LEU A 360 -4.81 -10.69 -8.92
C LEU A 360 -5.91 -9.89 -9.61
N PHE A 361 -6.60 -8.99 -8.90
CA PHE A 361 -7.63 -8.14 -9.51
C PHE A 361 -7.04 -7.19 -10.54
N GLY A 362 -5.86 -6.60 -10.29
CA GLY A 362 -5.16 -5.79 -11.29
C GLY A 362 -4.80 -6.57 -12.56
N LEU A 363 -4.46 -7.86 -12.43
CA LEU A 363 -4.20 -8.74 -13.57
C LEU A 363 -5.49 -9.12 -14.32
N LEU A 364 -6.60 -9.33 -13.62
CA LEU A 364 -7.91 -9.61 -14.24
C LEU A 364 -8.47 -8.38 -14.98
N ASP A 365 -8.23 -7.17 -14.46
CA ASP A 365 -8.53 -5.93 -15.17
C ASP A 365 -7.70 -5.81 -16.45
N LEU A 366 -6.38 -6.07 -16.34
CA LEU A 366 -5.47 -6.07 -17.49
C LEU A 366 -5.90 -7.08 -18.56
N LEU A 367 -6.33 -8.26 -18.11
CA LEU A 367 -6.87 -9.31 -18.96
C LEU A 367 -8.15 -8.84 -19.66
N SER A 368 -9.05 -8.18 -18.95
CA SER A 368 -10.31 -7.65 -19.51
C SER A 368 -10.05 -6.59 -20.59
N ASP A 369 -9.00 -5.78 -20.41
CA ASP A 369 -8.64 -4.69 -21.33
C ASP A 369 -7.77 -5.15 -22.53
N ARG A 370 -7.08 -6.30 -22.44
CA ARG A 370 -6.10 -6.74 -23.46
C ARG A 370 -6.46 -8.07 -24.09
N SER A 371 -6.95 -8.01 -25.34
CA SER A 371 -7.28 -9.20 -26.15
C SER A 371 -6.12 -10.19 -26.27
N GLN A 372 -4.88 -9.73 -26.44
CA GLN A 372 -3.72 -10.62 -26.53
C GLN A 372 -3.52 -11.45 -25.26
N MET A 373 -3.65 -10.84 -24.08
CA MET A 373 -3.48 -11.56 -22.81
C MET A 373 -4.60 -12.60 -22.60
N GLN A 374 -5.81 -12.34 -23.09
CA GLN A 374 -6.91 -13.32 -23.08
C GLN A 374 -6.60 -14.52 -23.97
N ILE A 375 -6.05 -14.27 -25.15
CA ILE A 375 -5.60 -15.32 -26.07
C ILE A 375 -4.47 -16.13 -25.42
N ASP A 376 -3.48 -15.46 -24.84
CA ASP A 376 -2.32 -16.11 -24.22
C ASP A 376 -2.73 -17.05 -23.07
N ILE A 377 -3.64 -16.60 -22.20
CA ILE A 377 -4.17 -17.44 -21.11
C ILE A 377 -5.04 -18.58 -21.66
N ALA A 378 -5.86 -18.33 -22.69
CA ALA A 378 -6.69 -19.37 -23.29
C ALA A 378 -5.84 -20.48 -23.93
N LEU A 379 -4.80 -20.11 -24.67
CA LEU A 379 -3.83 -21.03 -25.26
C LEU A 379 -3.07 -21.78 -24.18
N LEU A 380 -2.67 -21.11 -23.09
CA LEU A 380 -2.01 -21.75 -21.97
C LEU A 380 -2.92 -22.80 -21.31
N ILE A 381 -4.18 -22.46 -21.00
CA ILE A 381 -5.13 -23.43 -20.40
C ILE A 381 -5.33 -24.62 -21.33
N ASP A 382 -5.55 -24.40 -22.62
CA ASP A 382 -5.71 -25.46 -23.61
C ASP A 382 -4.48 -26.38 -23.67
N ALA A 383 -3.27 -25.80 -23.69
CA ALA A 383 -2.03 -26.56 -23.67
C ALA A 383 -1.87 -27.42 -22.42
N LEU A 384 -2.23 -26.89 -21.24
CA LEU A 384 -2.08 -27.60 -19.95
C LEU A 384 -3.15 -28.65 -19.69
N VAL A 385 -4.34 -28.52 -20.27
CA VAL A 385 -5.45 -29.49 -20.11
C VAL A 385 -5.35 -30.61 -21.15
N ASN A 386 -4.96 -30.27 -22.38
CA ASN A 386 -4.94 -31.19 -23.51
C ASN A 386 -3.53 -31.70 -23.87
N ASP A 387 -2.53 -31.45 -23.01
CA ASP A 387 -1.13 -31.85 -23.19
C ASP A 387 -0.57 -31.50 -24.58
N ARG A 388 -0.97 -30.33 -25.12
CA ARG A 388 -0.54 -29.93 -26.46
C ARG A 388 0.91 -29.45 -26.45
N GLU A 389 1.66 -29.82 -27.48
CA GLU A 389 2.97 -29.25 -27.78
C GLU A 389 2.83 -27.79 -28.24
N THR A 390 2.64 -26.89 -27.28
CA THR A 390 2.70 -25.45 -27.49
C THR A 390 3.95 -24.93 -26.79
N ASP A 391 4.68 -23.99 -27.39
CA ASP A 391 5.79 -23.32 -26.71
C ASP A 391 5.23 -22.43 -25.59
N CYS A 392 5.02 -23.06 -24.43
CA CYS A 392 4.51 -22.41 -23.23
C CYS A 392 5.51 -21.38 -22.69
N SER A 393 6.77 -21.40 -23.12
CA SER A 393 7.81 -20.50 -22.64
C SER A 393 7.47 -19.04 -22.92
N ILE A 394 7.07 -18.74 -24.17
CA ILE A 394 6.71 -17.38 -24.60
C ILE A 394 5.49 -16.87 -23.82
N LEU A 395 4.48 -17.73 -23.64
CA LEU A 395 3.25 -17.39 -22.92
C LEU A 395 3.53 -17.10 -21.44
N VAL A 396 4.25 -18.01 -20.77
CA VAL A 396 4.61 -17.87 -19.35
C VAL A 396 5.50 -16.64 -19.13
N GLU A 397 6.46 -16.39 -20.01
CA GLU A 397 7.32 -15.20 -19.94
C GLU A 397 6.50 -13.90 -20.03
N ALA A 398 5.56 -13.82 -20.99
CA ALA A 398 4.70 -12.66 -21.17
C ALA A 398 3.82 -12.40 -19.94
N LEU A 399 3.28 -13.46 -19.34
CA LEU A 399 2.45 -13.38 -18.13
C LEU A 399 3.27 -12.91 -16.92
N PHE A 400 4.47 -13.46 -16.68
CA PHE A 400 5.33 -12.98 -15.61
C PHE A 400 5.78 -11.53 -15.82
N LYS A 401 6.07 -11.11 -17.06
CA LYS A 401 6.35 -9.70 -17.38
C LYS A 401 5.16 -8.79 -17.02
N ALA A 402 3.93 -9.22 -17.32
CA ALA A 402 2.72 -8.50 -16.94
C ALA A 402 2.54 -8.44 -15.42
N MET A 403 2.80 -9.52 -14.69
CA MET A 403 2.76 -9.56 -13.22
C MET A 403 3.76 -8.61 -12.57
N ILE A 404 5.03 -8.65 -12.99
CA ILE A 404 6.06 -7.76 -12.46
C ILE A 404 5.65 -6.30 -12.67
N LYS A 405 5.23 -5.95 -13.90
CA LYS A 405 4.78 -4.60 -14.21
C LYS A 405 3.59 -4.17 -13.34
N THR A 406 2.59 -5.04 -13.20
CA THR A 406 1.39 -4.75 -12.40
C THR A 406 1.75 -4.58 -10.93
N LEU A 407 2.59 -5.46 -10.37
CA LEU A 407 3.02 -5.34 -8.98
C LEU A 407 3.82 -4.05 -8.74
N ASN A 408 4.70 -3.67 -9.66
CA ASN A 408 5.43 -2.41 -9.58
C ASN A 408 4.48 -1.21 -9.53
N GLU A 409 3.50 -1.15 -10.44
CA GLU A 409 2.48 -0.09 -10.47
C GLU A 409 1.67 -0.05 -9.16
N LEU A 410 1.34 -1.20 -8.58
CA LEU A 410 0.63 -1.27 -7.30
C LEU A 410 1.52 -0.82 -6.13
N ARG A 411 2.81 -1.18 -6.11
CA ARG A 411 3.78 -0.83 -5.07
C ARG A 411 4.21 0.64 -5.09
N GLN A 412 4.14 1.32 -6.24
CA GLN A 412 4.31 2.78 -6.36
C GLN A 412 3.32 3.58 -5.50
N THR A 413 2.16 3.00 -5.22
CA THR A 413 1.13 3.64 -4.39
C THR A 413 1.23 3.10 -2.97
N ARG A 414 1.34 1.78 -2.82
CA ARG A 414 1.48 1.13 -1.53
C ARG A 414 2.05 -0.28 -1.62
N TYR A 415 2.86 -0.65 -0.63
CA TYR A 415 3.30 -2.01 -0.43
C TYR A 415 2.16 -3.03 -0.46
N CYS A 416 2.35 -4.08 -1.25
CA CYS A 416 1.47 -5.23 -1.36
C CYS A 416 2.29 -6.43 -1.83
N VAL A 417 1.79 -7.63 -1.50
CA VAL A 417 2.46 -8.92 -1.71
C VAL A 417 3.74 -9.01 -0.87
N GLU A 418 3.64 -9.74 0.23
CA GLU A 418 4.69 -9.77 1.24
C GLU A 418 5.80 -10.76 0.88
N THR A 419 5.44 -11.94 0.40
CA THR A 419 6.39 -13.05 0.22
C THR A 419 6.47 -13.53 -1.24
N GLU A 420 7.59 -14.18 -1.59
CA GLU A 420 7.74 -14.82 -2.91
C GLU A 420 6.63 -15.83 -3.21
N PRO A 421 6.21 -16.73 -2.28
CA PRO A 421 5.09 -17.63 -2.53
C PRO A 421 3.80 -16.91 -2.90
N GLN A 422 3.46 -15.79 -2.25
CA GLN A 422 2.26 -15.02 -2.58
C GLN A 422 2.34 -14.45 -4.01
N PHE A 423 3.51 -13.97 -4.42
CA PHE A 423 3.72 -13.50 -5.78
C PHE A 423 3.59 -14.64 -6.80
N LEU A 424 4.33 -15.74 -6.59
CA LEU A 424 4.37 -16.88 -7.50
C LEU A 424 3.01 -17.59 -7.61
N GLY A 425 2.27 -17.70 -6.51
CA GLY A 425 0.93 -18.27 -6.48
C GLY A 425 -0.14 -17.44 -7.20
N SER A 426 0.14 -16.18 -7.56
CA SER A 426 -0.84 -15.32 -8.24
C SER A 426 -1.13 -15.75 -9.68
N LEU A 427 -0.14 -16.26 -10.42
CA LEU A 427 -0.34 -16.73 -11.80
C LEU A 427 -1.18 -18.01 -11.87
N PRO A 428 -0.83 -19.09 -11.14
CA PRO A 428 -1.66 -20.29 -11.08
C PRO A 428 -3.11 -19.99 -10.65
N LEU A 429 -3.29 -19.11 -9.66
CA LEU A 429 -4.62 -18.69 -9.21
C LEU A 429 -5.40 -17.95 -10.30
N MET A 430 -4.76 -17.05 -11.06
CA MET A 430 -5.37 -16.37 -12.21
C MET A 430 -5.80 -17.37 -13.29
N VAL A 431 -4.93 -18.32 -13.64
CA VAL A 431 -5.22 -19.36 -14.65
C VAL A 431 -6.43 -20.20 -14.24
N LEU A 432 -6.48 -20.63 -12.98
CA LEU A 432 -7.61 -21.38 -12.43
C LEU A 432 -8.92 -20.57 -12.40
N LEU A 433 -8.85 -19.28 -12.07
CA LEU A 433 -10.03 -18.41 -12.09
C LEU A 433 -10.59 -18.25 -13.51
N VAL A 434 -9.74 -18.02 -14.50
CA VAL A 434 -10.17 -17.90 -15.91
C VAL A 434 -10.77 -19.21 -16.41
N ALA A 435 -10.16 -20.36 -16.07
CA ALA A 435 -10.73 -21.67 -16.40
C ALA A 435 -12.10 -21.87 -15.74
N THR A 436 -12.22 -21.57 -14.45
CA THR A 436 -13.48 -21.67 -13.69
C THR A 436 -14.56 -20.77 -14.27
N GLN A 437 -14.21 -19.53 -14.65
CA GLN A 437 -15.14 -18.56 -15.21
C GLN A 437 -15.75 -19.01 -16.55
N LYS A 438 -14.98 -19.71 -17.39
CA LYS A 438 -15.47 -20.22 -18.69
C LYS A 438 -16.53 -21.32 -18.56
N ASN A 439 -16.67 -21.96 -17.39
CA ASN A 439 -17.66 -23.02 -17.13
C ASN A 439 -17.70 -24.16 -18.17
N CYS A 440 -16.61 -24.39 -18.89
CA CYS A 440 -16.50 -25.41 -19.94
C CYS A 440 -15.56 -26.57 -19.59
N TYR A 441 -14.97 -26.55 -18.39
CA TYR A 441 -14.05 -27.58 -17.92
C TYR A 441 -14.73 -28.42 -16.83
N SER A 442 -14.60 -29.73 -16.94
CA SER A 442 -15.00 -30.71 -15.93
C SER A 442 -14.11 -30.63 -14.68
N ALA A 443 -14.57 -31.21 -13.57
CA ALA A 443 -13.77 -31.31 -12.34
C ALA A 443 -12.43 -32.03 -12.58
N GLY A 444 -12.43 -33.08 -13.39
CA GLY A 444 -11.21 -33.81 -13.78
C GLY A 444 -10.23 -32.94 -14.59
N GLU A 445 -10.72 -32.11 -15.53
CA GLU A 445 -9.88 -31.18 -16.28
C GLU A 445 -9.30 -30.06 -15.41
N LEU A 446 -10.07 -29.55 -14.45
CA LEU A 446 -9.57 -28.57 -13.48
C LEU A 446 -8.51 -29.18 -12.55
N ASN A 447 -8.65 -30.45 -12.17
CA ASN A 447 -7.62 -31.17 -11.39
C ASN A 447 -6.36 -31.44 -12.21
N LYS A 448 -6.49 -31.81 -13.50
CA LYS A 448 -5.34 -31.88 -14.41
C LYS A 448 -4.61 -30.53 -14.49
N LEU A 449 -5.36 -29.43 -14.64
CA LEU A 449 -4.79 -28.09 -14.66
C LEU A 449 -4.07 -27.74 -13.35
N ARG A 450 -4.65 -28.06 -12.18
CA ARG A 450 -4.00 -27.89 -10.87
C ARG A 450 -2.67 -28.65 -10.81
N LYS A 451 -2.67 -29.92 -11.21
CA LYS A 451 -1.48 -30.77 -11.24
C LYS A 451 -0.39 -30.17 -12.14
N SER A 452 -0.75 -29.75 -13.35
CA SER A 452 0.18 -29.10 -14.28
C SER A 452 0.75 -27.79 -13.71
N LEU A 453 -0.05 -27.04 -12.96
CA LEU A 453 0.39 -25.82 -12.26
C LEU A 453 1.18 -26.09 -10.97
N GLY A 454 1.39 -27.35 -10.57
CA GLY A 454 2.05 -27.71 -9.31
C GLY A 454 1.22 -27.41 -8.05
N ILE A 455 -0.10 -27.26 -8.19
CA ILE A 455 -1.04 -27.04 -7.08
C ILE A 455 -1.65 -28.37 -6.66
N LYS A 456 -1.95 -28.49 -5.37
CA LYS A 456 -2.67 -29.63 -4.80
C LYS A 456 -4.01 -29.88 -5.53
N GLU A 457 -4.23 -31.12 -5.95
CA GLU A 457 -5.50 -31.59 -6.49
C GLU A 457 -6.62 -31.52 -5.45
N MET A 458 -7.85 -31.32 -5.92
CA MET A 458 -9.02 -31.26 -5.05
C MET A 458 -9.87 -32.51 -5.23
N PRO A 459 -10.51 -33.03 -4.16
CA PRO A 459 -11.43 -34.15 -4.30
C PRO A 459 -12.54 -33.81 -5.29
N GLU A 460 -12.91 -34.77 -6.14
CA GLU A 460 -13.99 -34.64 -7.11
C GLU A 460 -15.36 -34.58 -6.40
N ASN A 461 -15.67 -33.47 -5.76
CA ASN A 461 -16.99 -33.27 -5.17
C ASN A 461 -17.96 -32.84 -6.28
N ASN A 462 -18.96 -33.69 -6.53
CA ASN A 462 -20.13 -33.49 -7.41
C ASN A 462 -21.09 -32.40 -6.89
N ALA A 463 -20.59 -31.26 -6.42
CA ALA A 463 -21.44 -30.10 -6.21
C ALA A 463 -21.68 -29.48 -7.59
N LEU A 464 -22.86 -29.75 -8.14
CA LEU A 464 -23.41 -29.11 -9.33
C LEU A 464 -22.99 -27.63 -9.34
N VAL A 465 -22.11 -27.28 -10.29
CA VAL A 465 -22.08 -25.93 -10.83
C VAL A 465 -23.49 -25.70 -11.33
N SER A 466 -24.31 -24.99 -10.54
CA SER A 466 -25.61 -24.55 -11.01
C SER A 466 -25.34 -23.86 -12.34
N LYS A 467 -25.99 -24.32 -13.41
CA LYS A 467 -25.91 -23.71 -14.75
C LYS A 467 -26.55 -22.32 -14.71
N GLN A 468 -25.99 -21.39 -13.94
CA GLN A 468 -26.16 -19.99 -14.22
C GLN A 468 -25.39 -19.74 -15.50
N LYS A 469 -26.10 -19.41 -16.58
CA LYS A 469 -25.46 -18.92 -17.80
C LYS A 469 -24.68 -17.67 -17.44
N PHE A 470 -23.36 -17.78 -17.26
CA PHE A 470 -22.48 -16.63 -17.10
C PHE A 470 -22.16 -16.09 -18.51
N PHE A 471 -22.75 -14.93 -18.81
CA PHE A 471 -22.51 -14.00 -19.93
C PHE A 471 -22.69 -14.49 -21.38
N SER A 472 -23.56 -13.77 -22.10
CA SER A 472 -23.19 -13.15 -23.37
C SER A 472 -22.62 -11.76 -23.08
N VAL A 473 -21.44 -11.47 -23.63
CA VAL A 473 -20.88 -10.10 -23.71
C VAL A 473 -21.93 -9.22 -24.42
N PRO A 474 -22.23 -7.98 -23.99
CA PRO A 474 -23.03 -7.09 -24.80
C PRO A 474 -22.26 -6.83 -26.09
N ALA A 475 -22.70 -7.41 -27.19
CA ALA A 475 -22.32 -6.95 -28.51
C ALA A 475 -22.70 -5.46 -28.57
N ARG A 476 -21.76 -4.60 -28.98
CA ARG A 476 -22.04 -3.23 -29.37
C ARG A 476 -23.14 -3.27 -30.43
N SER A 477 -24.38 -3.02 -30.03
CA SER A 477 -25.43 -2.64 -30.96
C SER A 477 -25.44 -1.12 -31.00
N SER A 478 -24.94 -0.60 -32.11
CA SER A 478 -25.40 0.68 -32.61
C SER A 478 -26.86 0.49 -33.01
N ASP A 479 -27.80 0.98 -32.20
CA ASP A 479 -29.02 1.59 -32.71
C ASP A 479 -29.69 2.41 -31.62
N LYS A 480 -30.15 3.58 -32.04
CA LYS A 480 -30.75 4.64 -31.24
C LYS A 480 -32.14 4.21 -30.77
N ASP A 481 -32.47 4.51 -29.52
CA ASP A 481 -33.69 5.25 -29.17
C ASP A 481 -33.58 5.84 -27.75
N PRO A 482 -34.18 7.03 -27.49
CA PRO A 482 -33.92 7.81 -26.29
C PRO A 482 -34.85 7.39 -25.14
N LEU A 483 -34.30 7.24 -23.94
CA LEU A 483 -35.06 7.14 -22.69
C LEU A 483 -34.93 8.45 -21.89
N PRO A 484 -35.96 8.79 -21.10
CA PRO A 484 -36.41 10.16 -20.86
C PRO A 484 -35.56 10.92 -19.84
N THR A 485 -35.42 12.22 -20.09
CA THR A 485 -34.85 13.22 -19.17
C THR A 485 -35.72 13.37 -17.92
N PRO A 486 -35.19 13.21 -16.70
CA PRO A 486 -35.78 13.77 -15.50
C PRO A 486 -35.53 15.29 -15.48
N GLN A 487 -36.60 16.04 -15.29
CA GLN A 487 -36.63 17.50 -15.22
C GLN A 487 -35.72 18.05 -14.11
N ASP A 488 -34.94 19.05 -14.47
CA ASP A 488 -34.35 20.02 -13.54
C ASP A 488 -35.48 20.75 -12.79
N ASP A 489 -35.46 20.71 -11.46
CA ASP A 489 -35.72 21.87 -10.61
C ASP A 489 -35.52 21.50 -9.14
N ILE A 490 -34.41 21.97 -8.56
CA ILE A 490 -34.36 22.72 -7.29
C ILE A 490 -32.94 23.29 -7.19
N GLN A 491 -32.86 24.59 -7.46
CA GLN A 491 -31.73 25.42 -7.06
C GLN A 491 -31.54 25.33 -5.54
N ARG A 492 -30.40 24.78 -5.08
CA ARG A 492 -29.86 25.12 -3.75
C ARG A 492 -28.39 25.51 -3.88
N LYS A 493 -28.17 26.80 -3.61
CA LYS A 493 -26.88 27.48 -3.46
C LYS A 493 -25.88 26.60 -2.71
N ALA A 494 -24.73 26.38 -3.34
CA ALA A 494 -23.54 25.88 -2.68
C ALA A 494 -23.11 26.90 -1.61
N THR A 495 -23.32 26.55 -0.34
CA THR A 495 -22.66 27.21 0.79
C THR A 495 -21.46 26.34 1.15
N PRO A 496 -20.23 26.86 1.23
CA PRO A 496 -19.12 26.07 1.73
C PRO A 496 -19.37 25.78 3.20
N VAL A 497 -19.51 24.50 3.55
CA VAL A 497 -19.47 24.06 4.95
C VAL A 497 -18.07 24.35 5.46
N LYS A 498 -17.94 25.40 6.29
CA LYS A 498 -16.73 25.67 7.06
C LYS A 498 -16.42 24.44 7.92
N GLN A 499 -15.22 23.90 7.76
CA GLN A 499 -14.64 22.98 8.74
C GLN A 499 -14.71 23.62 10.14
N PRO A 500 -15.10 22.91 11.20
CA PRO A 500 -14.95 23.43 12.55
C PRO A 500 -13.45 23.59 12.83
N ALA A 501 -13.09 24.76 13.35
CA ALA A 501 -11.76 25.07 13.82
C ALA A 501 -11.28 24.00 14.81
N ARG A 502 -10.01 23.59 14.70
CA ARG A 502 -9.30 22.79 15.70
C ARG A 502 -9.39 23.52 17.05
N LEU A 503 -10.31 23.09 17.90
CA LEU A 503 -10.29 23.38 19.32
C LEU A 503 -9.50 22.25 19.99
N PHE A 504 -8.36 22.61 20.55
CA PHE A 504 -7.63 21.79 21.51
C PHE A 504 -8.59 21.43 22.65
N SER A 505 -9.00 20.16 22.72
CA SER A 505 -9.65 19.61 23.91
C SER A 505 -8.61 19.49 25.01
N ARG A 506 -8.55 20.53 25.85
CA ARG A 506 -8.07 20.43 27.23
C ARG A 506 -9.12 19.65 28.02
N ASP A 507 -8.91 18.35 28.19
CA ASP A 507 -9.47 17.61 29.32
C ASP A 507 -8.30 17.23 30.23
N ILE A 508 -7.96 18.16 31.11
CA ILE A 508 -7.07 17.91 32.24
C ILE A 508 -7.94 17.29 33.33
N ASN A 509 -7.66 16.02 33.67
CA ASN A 509 -8.03 15.45 34.96
C ASN A 509 -7.33 16.27 36.06
N ARG A 510 -8.00 17.32 36.55
CA ARG A 510 -7.67 17.98 37.80
C ARG A 510 -8.42 17.27 38.92
N SER A 511 -7.73 16.41 39.64
CA SER A 511 -8.11 16.09 41.01
C SER A 511 -6.86 15.99 41.89
N ASN A 512 -6.80 16.91 42.85
CA ASN A 512 -6.07 16.85 44.12
C ASN A 512 -4.55 16.93 44.11
N HIS A 513 -4.01 18.17 44.04
CA HIS A 513 -2.85 18.53 44.87
C HIS A 513 -2.63 20.05 45.12
N ALA A 514 -3.61 20.92 44.82
CA ALA A 514 -3.48 22.38 44.91
C ALA A 514 -4.01 23.00 46.21
N ASP A 515 -3.71 22.38 47.37
CA ASP A 515 -3.93 22.98 48.69
C ASP A 515 -2.66 22.86 49.53
N ARG A 516 -1.63 23.64 49.15
CA ARG A 516 -0.59 24.14 50.05
C ARG A 516 0.18 25.24 49.33
N LEU A 517 0.42 26.33 50.05
CA LEU A 517 1.16 27.55 49.67
C LEU A 517 0.31 28.67 49.03
N ARG A 518 -0.56 29.26 49.86
CA ARG A 518 -0.84 30.70 49.82
C ARG A 518 0.30 31.46 50.53
N GLY A 519 0.64 32.62 49.98
CA GLY A 519 1.54 33.64 50.55
C GLY A 519 2.78 33.79 49.68
N ALA A 520 3.01 34.88 48.95
CA ALA A 520 2.90 36.26 49.37
C ALA A 520 2.54 37.22 48.22
N VAL A 521 1.87 38.29 48.63
CA VAL A 521 1.56 39.54 47.94
C VAL A 521 2.84 40.31 47.61
N VAL A 522 3.02 40.79 46.35
CA VAL A 522 3.47 42.17 46.04
C VAL A 522 3.05 42.57 44.61
N THR A 523 2.02 43.42 44.56
CA THR A 523 1.82 44.66 43.79
C THR A 523 2.49 44.90 42.42
N ILE A 524 1.60 45.17 41.46
CA ILE A 524 1.76 45.81 40.15
C ILE A 524 2.48 47.17 40.23
N ARG A 525 3.44 47.42 39.32
CA ARG A 525 3.71 48.77 38.77
C ARG A 525 4.05 48.70 37.28
N GLN A 526 3.20 49.37 36.49
CA GLN A 526 3.47 49.83 35.13
C GLN A 526 4.56 50.88 35.12
N SER A 527 5.46 50.84 34.14
CA SER A 527 6.13 52.04 33.61
C SER A 527 6.60 51.78 32.19
N ASP A 528 6.06 52.54 31.25
CA ASP A 528 6.62 52.81 29.93
C ASP A 528 8.09 53.26 30.04
N GLN A 529 8.92 52.89 29.05
CA GLN A 529 9.73 53.89 28.33
C GLN A 529 10.41 53.31 27.07
N LEU A 530 10.08 53.95 25.95
CA LEU A 530 10.87 54.02 24.72
C LEU A 530 12.29 54.53 24.99
N VAL A 531 13.32 53.87 24.45
CA VAL A 531 14.53 54.56 23.96
C VAL A 531 15.06 53.88 22.69
N ARG A 532 15.08 54.66 21.60
CA ARG A 532 15.85 54.42 20.37
C ARG A 532 17.34 54.58 20.67
N ALA A 533 18.17 53.69 20.12
CA ALA A 533 19.55 54.03 19.79
C ALA A 533 19.96 53.39 18.46
N ARG A 534 20.21 54.27 17.48
CA ARG A 534 20.96 53.99 16.25
C ARG A 534 22.44 54.24 16.52
N SER A 535 23.29 53.34 16.06
CA SER A 535 24.68 53.61 15.64
C SER A 535 25.23 52.31 15.03
N SER A 536 25.23 52.14 13.70
CA SER A 536 26.34 52.47 12.80
C SER A 536 27.69 51.93 13.28
N LEU A 537 28.25 50.94 12.57
CA LEU A 537 29.67 50.85 12.18
C LEU A 537 29.89 49.55 11.35
N LEU A 538 30.04 49.74 10.03
CA LEU A 538 30.83 48.89 9.12
C LEU A 538 32.27 49.45 9.15
N PRO A 539 33.35 48.65 8.90
CA PRO A 539 33.62 48.20 7.53
C PRO A 539 34.34 46.85 7.33
N SER A 540 34.16 46.36 6.08
CA SER A 540 35.13 45.70 5.19
C SER A 540 35.78 44.37 5.58
N SER A 541 35.42 43.30 4.86
CA SER A 541 36.33 42.60 3.93
C SER A 541 35.59 41.49 3.15
N LEU A 542 35.53 41.66 1.82
CA LEU A 542 35.19 40.61 0.85
C LEU A 542 36.40 39.70 0.62
N PRO A 543 36.17 38.43 0.25
CA PRO A 543 36.79 37.99 -1.00
C PRO A 543 35.84 37.20 -1.92
N LEU A 544 35.77 37.71 -3.15
CA LEU A 544 35.95 37.02 -4.43
C LEU A 544 35.33 35.62 -4.64
N ILE A 545 34.32 35.64 -5.51
CA ILE A 545 33.77 34.53 -6.29
C ILE A 545 34.85 33.94 -7.22
N PRO A 546 35.01 32.60 -7.28
CA PRO A 546 35.54 31.93 -8.46
C PRO A 546 34.40 31.38 -9.32
N THR A 547 34.36 31.89 -10.54
CA THR A 547 33.50 31.49 -11.65
C THR A 547 33.70 30.02 -12.07
N ARG A 548 32.58 29.35 -12.38
CA ARG A 548 32.50 28.10 -13.17
C ARG A 548 33.43 28.09 -14.39
N PRO A 549 34.07 26.95 -14.71
CA PRO A 549 34.34 26.59 -16.10
C PRO A 549 33.11 25.90 -16.70
N ARG A 550 32.60 26.46 -17.80
CA ARG A 550 31.72 25.75 -18.75
C ARG A 550 32.55 24.68 -19.45
N VAL A 551 32.11 23.43 -19.42
CA VAL A 551 32.54 22.40 -20.38
C VAL A 551 31.33 22.04 -21.25
N ALA A 552 31.52 22.20 -22.55
CA ALA A 552 30.56 21.88 -23.61
C ALA A 552 30.41 20.35 -23.77
N PRO A 553 29.27 19.85 -24.31
CA PRO A 553 29.06 18.43 -24.52
C PRO A 553 29.86 17.95 -25.75
N PRO A 554 30.41 16.73 -25.78
CA PRO A 554 30.89 16.16 -27.03
C PRO A 554 29.72 15.58 -27.83
N SER A 555 29.67 16.00 -29.08
CA SER A 555 28.90 15.48 -30.19
C SER A 555 29.27 14.04 -30.55
N THR A 556 28.25 13.31 -31.02
CA THR A 556 28.28 12.20 -31.99
C THR A 556 29.48 12.16 -32.94
N ILE A 557 30.06 10.96 -33.16
CA ILE A 557 30.43 10.37 -34.48
C ILE A 557 30.89 8.89 -34.33
N GLN A 558 30.18 8.01 -35.05
CA GLN A 558 30.57 6.82 -35.86
C GLN A 558 31.41 5.64 -35.33
N ASP A 559 30.72 4.49 -35.27
CA ASP A 559 30.97 3.20 -35.94
C ASP A 559 32.38 2.80 -36.42
N VAL A 560 32.81 1.62 -35.93
CA VAL A 560 33.48 0.54 -36.70
C VAL A 560 32.98 -0.78 -36.09
N GLY A 561 32.03 -1.51 -36.70
CA GLY A 561 32.25 -2.64 -37.63
C GLY A 561 32.56 -3.95 -36.87
N GLY A 562 31.89 -5.09 -37.02
CA GLY A 562 30.80 -5.55 -37.87
C GLY A 562 30.64 -7.07 -37.72
N LEU A 563 29.44 -7.60 -38.00
CA LEU A 563 29.16 -8.93 -38.58
C LEU A 563 27.64 -9.07 -38.83
N PHE A 564 27.26 -8.90 -40.10
CA PHE A 564 25.94 -9.10 -40.74
C PHE A 564 25.71 -10.61 -41.09
N PRO A 565 24.59 -11.09 -41.72
CA PRO A 565 23.50 -10.33 -42.37
C PRO A 565 22.03 -10.81 -42.16
N GLN A 566 21.15 -9.81 -42.33
CA GLN A 566 19.89 -9.78 -43.08
C GLN A 566 19.18 -11.07 -43.53
N ILE A 567 17.94 -11.25 -43.04
CA ILE A 567 16.80 -11.73 -43.85
C ILE A 567 15.56 -10.89 -43.47
N ARG A 568 15.29 -9.81 -44.19
CA ARG A 568 13.95 -9.20 -44.28
C ARG A 568 13.78 -8.52 -45.64
N ARG A 569 13.20 -9.26 -46.60
CA ARG A 569 12.30 -8.75 -47.65
C ARG A 569 11.69 -9.95 -48.39
N ARG A 570 10.41 -9.77 -48.78
CA ARG A 570 9.50 -10.68 -49.51
C ARG A 570 8.62 -11.60 -48.65
N ILE A 571 7.54 -11.04 -48.11
CA ILE A 571 6.21 -11.66 -48.22
C ILE A 571 5.23 -10.53 -48.51
N SER A 572 5.20 -10.14 -49.78
CA SER A 572 4.13 -9.37 -50.40
C SER A 572 3.82 -10.08 -51.71
N ASP A 573 3.46 -11.35 -51.61
CA ASP A 573 2.95 -12.22 -52.68
C ASP A 573 2.43 -13.49 -52.00
N LEU A 574 1.12 -13.61 -51.84
CA LEU A 574 0.30 -14.84 -51.88
C LEU A 574 -1.17 -14.49 -51.54
N PRO A 575 -2.16 -15.23 -52.08
CA PRO A 575 -3.45 -14.71 -52.51
C PRO A 575 -4.50 -14.61 -51.40
N ARG A 576 -5.43 -13.67 -51.58
CA ARG A 576 -6.67 -13.58 -50.78
C ARG A 576 -7.48 -14.88 -50.89
N PRO A 577 -8.05 -15.41 -49.80
CA PRO A 577 -9.05 -16.46 -49.89
C PRO A 577 -10.38 -15.90 -50.43
N PRO A 578 -11.18 -16.71 -51.16
CA PRO A 578 -12.40 -16.23 -51.78
C PRO A 578 -13.50 -16.01 -50.74
N SER A 579 -14.25 -14.93 -50.94
CA SER A 579 -15.52 -14.64 -50.29
C SER A 579 -16.57 -15.68 -50.72
N GLY A 580 -17.13 -16.42 -49.78
CA GLY A 580 -18.22 -17.36 -50.03
C GLY A 580 -19.34 -17.22 -49.00
N ASN A 581 -20.33 -16.38 -49.32
CA ASN A 581 -21.71 -16.61 -48.90
C ASN A 581 -22.32 -17.57 -49.93
N ASN A 582 -22.80 -18.73 -49.50
CA ASN A 582 -24.12 -19.23 -49.90
C ASN A 582 -24.51 -20.51 -49.15
N GLN A 583 -25.82 -20.59 -48.96
CA GLN A 583 -26.61 -21.56 -48.22
C GLN A 583 -26.69 -22.95 -48.90
N THR A 584 -27.33 -23.87 -48.17
CA THR A 584 -28.12 -25.05 -48.60
C THR A 584 -27.46 -26.44 -48.64
N SER A 585 -27.81 -27.24 -47.60
CA SER A 585 -28.56 -28.52 -47.61
C SER A 585 -28.04 -29.80 -48.30
N PHE A 586 -28.39 -30.93 -47.64
CA PHE A 586 -28.36 -32.37 -48.06
C PHE A 586 -26.97 -33.02 -48.12
N SER A 587 -26.73 -34.31 -47.84
CA SER A 587 -27.44 -35.46 -47.28
C SER A 587 -26.43 -36.63 -47.20
N LYS A 588 -26.57 -37.51 -46.20
CA LYS A 588 -26.17 -38.94 -46.13
C LYS A 588 -25.02 -39.45 -47.01
N ARG A 589 -23.99 -40.00 -46.36
CA ARG A 589 -23.78 -41.45 -46.22
C ARG A 589 -22.91 -41.76 -45.02
#